data_AF-A0A399YE36-F1
#
_entry.id   AF-A0A399YE36-F1
#
_cell.length_a   1.000
_cell.length_b   1.000
_cell.length_c   1.000
_cell.angle_alpha   90.00
_cell.angle_beta   90.00
_cell.angle_gamma   90.00
#
_symmetry.space_group_name_H-M   'P 1'
#
loop_
_entity.id
_entity.type
_entity.pdbx_description
1 polymer ?
#
loop_
_entity_poly.entity_id
_entity_poly.type
_entity_poly.pdbx_seq_one_letter_code
_entity_poly.pdbx_strand_id
1 'polypeptide(L)'
;MKAVEIGAWFASASGMYWFASRVMDRNAGLVAGVAYLLAPYHVVDLYVRGAMPEFLAFVFPPFVLWAIYQIFSTRRAFYVPLAALAYGGMILTHVQMTVLFSPVILGYILVLWWSDRRQTADDRWQTADDRRQTADDRWQTADDRRQTTELSNHFITLSLRRSIGSFLFRSILALAWGVAIAAVFFLPVVAEQKHLTNDPLIGGFFNFRLHFLNPSQLLSPFWGYGYAGINGNVFVCIS
;
A
#
# COMPACT_ATOMS: atom_id res chain seq x y z
N MET A 1 -14.56 13.03 -22.09
CA MET A 1 -13.77 13.26 -20.86
C MET A 1 -14.57 12.92 -19.60
N LYS A 2 -15.76 13.51 -19.38
CA LYS A 2 -16.63 13.20 -18.23
C LYS A 2 -16.93 11.71 -17.93
N ALA A 3 -17.03 10.86 -18.96
CA ALA A 3 -17.28 9.42 -18.76
C ALA A 3 -16.13 8.70 -18.03
N VAL A 4 -14.88 9.11 -18.28
CA VAL A 4 -13.70 8.52 -17.63
C VAL A 4 -13.65 8.94 -16.16
N GLU A 5 -13.98 10.20 -15.87
CA GLU A 5 -14.04 10.74 -14.52
C GLU A 5 -15.10 10.03 -13.67
N ILE A 6 -16.31 9.89 -14.22
CA ILE A 6 -17.41 9.18 -13.56
C ILE A 6 -17.01 7.71 -13.33
N GLY A 7 -16.42 7.06 -14.34
CA GLY A 7 -15.93 5.70 -14.24
C GLY A 7 -14.86 5.53 -13.15
N ALA A 8 -13.91 6.46 -13.07
CA ALA A 8 -12.86 6.47 -12.04
C ALA A 8 -13.46 6.64 -10.63
N TRP A 9 -14.45 7.50 -10.45
CA TRP A 9 -15.15 7.68 -9.18
C TRP A 9 -15.85 6.41 -8.69
N PHE A 10 -16.60 5.75 -9.58
CA PHE A 10 -17.25 4.49 -9.23
C PHE A 10 -16.24 3.38 -8.99
N ALA A 11 -15.15 3.33 -9.77
CA ALA A 11 -14.09 2.35 -9.58
C ALA A 11 -13.39 2.53 -8.22
N SER A 12 -13.08 3.77 -7.83
CA SER A 12 -12.41 4.06 -6.56
C SER A 12 -13.31 3.71 -5.36
N ALA A 13 -14.59 4.08 -5.41
CA ALA A 13 -15.57 3.73 -4.39
C ALA A 13 -15.78 2.21 -4.29
N SER A 14 -15.81 1.50 -5.43
CA SER A 14 -15.91 0.04 -5.48
C SER A 14 -14.69 -0.64 -4.86
N GLY A 15 -13.48 -0.15 -5.19
CA GLY A 15 -12.24 -0.64 -4.59
C GLY A 15 -12.24 -0.45 -3.08
N MET A 16 -12.66 0.72 -2.59
CA MET A 16 -12.72 1.02 -1.16
C MET A 16 -13.78 0.16 -0.46
N TYR A 17 -14.95 -0.02 -1.07
CA TYR A 17 -15.98 -0.93 -0.56
C TYR A 17 -15.45 -2.36 -0.42
N TRP A 18 -14.76 -2.90 -1.44
CA TRP A 18 -14.18 -4.24 -1.36
C TRP A 18 -13.06 -4.36 -0.34
N PHE A 19 -12.23 -3.34 -0.18
CA PHE A 19 -11.22 -3.30 0.86
C PHE A 19 -11.85 -3.32 2.27
N ALA A 20 -12.69 -2.33 2.57
CA ALA A 20 -13.26 -2.14 3.90
C ALA A 20 -14.24 -3.25 4.30
N SER A 21 -15.00 -3.80 3.35
CA SER A 21 -15.88 -4.95 3.62
C SER A 21 -15.13 -6.24 3.95
N ARG A 22 -13.82 -6.33 3.65
CA ARG A 22 -12.98 -7.47 3.96
C ARG A 22 -12.16 -7.31 5.24
N VAL A 23 -11.86 -6.07 5.61
CA VAL A 23 -11.13 -5.74 6.84
C VAL A 23 -12.07 -5.67 8.04
N MET A 24 -13.26 -5.11 7.85
CA MET A 24 -14.27 -4.93 8.90
C MET A 24 -15.50 -5.76 8.57
N ASP A 25 -16.60 -5.11 8.16
CA ASP A 25 -17.89 -5.72 7.87
C ASP A 25 -18.50 -5.12 6.60
N ARG A 26 -19.52 -5.80 6.05
CA ARG A 26 -20.19 -5.37 4.82
C ARG A 26 -20.82 -3.98 4.92
N ASN A 27 -21.40 -3.64 6.06
CA ASN A 27 -22.01 -2.33 6.31
C ASN A 27 -20.94 -1.23 6.44
N ALA A 28 -19.84 -1.52 7.13
CA ALA A 28 -18.69 -0.61 7.22
C ALA A 28 -18.07 -0.37 5.84
N GLY A 29 -18.03 -1.41 4.99
CA GLY A 29 -17.62 -1.29 3.59
C GLY A 29 -18.46 -0.28 2.80
N LEU A 30 -19.79 -0.33 2.92
CA LEU A 30 -20.69 0.61 2.23
C LEU A 30 -20.45 2.04 2.69
N VAL A 31 -20.36 2.24 4.02
CA VAL A 31 -20.08 3.57 4.59
C VAL A 31 -18.72 4.09 4.11
N ALA A 32 -17.68 3.25 4.12
CA ALA A 32 -16.35 3.62 3.65
C ALA A 32 -16.33 3.97 2.16
N GLY A 33 -17.01 3.19 1.31
CA GLY A 33 -17.12 3.47 -0.13
C GLY A 33 -17.85 4.78 -0.42
N VAL A 34 -18.97 5.06 0.26
CA VAL A 34 -19.72 6.31 0.13
C VAL A 34 -18.93 7.50 0.67
N ALA A 35 -18.30 7.36 1.83
CA ALA A 35 -17.46 8.40 2.42
C ALA A 35 -16.26 8.73 1.52
N TYR A 36 -15.67 7.72 0.86
CA TYR A 36 -14.60 7.92 -0.10
C TYR A 36 -15.06 8.67 -1.36
N LEU A 37 -16.25 8.34 -1.87
CA LEU A 37 -16.85 9.05 -3.01
C LEU A 37 -17.13 10.53 -2.69
N LEU A 38 -17.58 10.81 -1.46
CA LEU A 38 -17.88 12.15 -0.97
C LEU A 38 -16.68 12.89 -0.38
N ALA A 39 -15.47 12.31 -0.45
CA ALA A 39 -14.29 12.94 0.12
C ALA A 39 -14.06 14.33 -0.53
N PRO A 40 -14.00 15.43 0.25
CA PRO A 40 -13.93 16.79 -0.28
C PRO A 40 -12.75 16.99 -1.22
N TYR A 41 -11.65 16.28 -0.98
CA TYR A 41 -10.45 16.34 -1.81
C TYR A 41 -10.75 15.96 -3.27
N HIS A 42 -11.53 14.91 -3.56
CA HIS A 42 -11.86 14.54 -4.95
C HIS A 42 -12.65 15.64 -5.67
N VAL A 43 -13.53 16.33 -4.95
CA VAL A 43 -14.34 17.42 -5.50
C VAL A 43 -13.48 18.64 -5.77
N VAL A 44 -12.64 19.04 -4.82
CA VAL A 44 -11.72 20.18 -4.99
C VAL A 44 -10.73 19.90 -6.12
N ASP A 45 -10.20 18.69 -6.20
CA ASP A 45 -9.20 18.33 -7.19
C ASP A 45 -9.77 18.36 -8.62
N LEU A 46 -11.03 17.93 -8.78
CA LEU A 46 -11.73 17.93 -10.07
C LEU A 46 -12.25 19.32 -10.47
N TYR A 47 -12.82 20.09 -9.54
CA TYR A 47 -13.46 21.38 -9.85
C TYR A 47 -12.54 22.60 -9.74
N VAL A 48 -11.52 22.56 -8.87
CA VAL A 48 -10.64 23.70 -8.60
C VAL A 48 -9.28 23.52 -9.25
N ARG A 49 -8.67 22.33 -9.10
CA ARG A 49 -7.30 22.09 -9.58
C ARG A 49 -7.23 21.58 -11.01
N GLY A 50 -8.27 20.89 -11.49
CA GLY A 50 -8.28 20.30 -12.83
C GLY A 50 -7.17 19.24 -13.03
N ALA A 51 -6.62 18.68 -11.94
CA ALA A 51 -5.51 17.75 -11.96
C ALA A 51 -6.00 16.32 -12.30
N MET A 52 -6.38 16.12 -13.57
CA MET A 52 -6.94 14.85 -14.07
C MET A 52 -6.09 13.61 -13.72
N PRO A 53 -4.75 13.66 -13.76
CA PRO A 53 -3.92 12.50 -13.40
C PRO A 53 -3.91 12.19 -11.89
N GLU A 54 -3.99 13.21 -11.01
CA GLU A 54 -4.13 13.03 -9.56
C GLU A 54 -5.44 12.33 -9.23
N PHE A 55 -6.54 12.83 -9.82
CA PHE A 55 -7.87 12.25 -9.66
C PHE A 55 -7.92 10.77 -10.07
N LEU A 56 -7.32 10.42 -11.20
CA LEU A 56 -7.31 9.04 -11.69
C LEU A 56 -6.40 8.15 -10.84
N ALA A 57 -5.34 8.69 -10.24
CA ALA A 57 -4.48 7.95 -9.33
C ALA A 57 -5.21 7.50 -8.05
N PHE A 58 -6.22 8.23 -7.57
CA PHE A 58 -7.02 7.84 -6.39
C PHE A 58 -7.82 6.54 -6.58
N VAL A 59 -8.00 6.07 -7.81
CA VAL A 59 -8.63 4.78 -8.06
C VAL A 59 -7.78 3.63 -7.51
N PHE A 60 -6.46 3.72 -7.62
CA PHE A 60 -5.55 2.60 -7.39
C PHE A 60 -5.27 2.26 -5.91
N PRO A 61 -5.09 3.21 -4.97
CA PRO A 61 -4.80 2.92 -3.56
C PRO A 61 -5.74 1.88 -2.92
N PRO A 62 -7.07 1.99 -3.02
CA PRO A 62 -7.94 1.00 -2.41
C PRO A 62 -7.81 -0.40 -3.05
N PHE A 63 -7.56 -0.49 -4.37
CA PHE A 63 -7.30 -1.77 -5.04
C PHE A 63 -5.97 -2.39 -4.63
N VAL A 64 -4.92 -1.58 -4.44
CA VAL A 64 -3.61 -2.05 -3.96
C VAL A 64 -3.77 -2.66 -2.56
N LEU A 65 -4.42 -1.95 -1.64
CA LEU A 65 -4.65 -2.42 -0.28
C LEU A 65 -5.51 -3.69 -0.24
N TRP A 66 -6.57 -3.74 -1.05
CA TRP A 66 -7.42 -4.91 -1.19
C TRP A 66 -6.65 -6.13 -1.73
N ALA A 67 -5.87 -5.96 -2.79
CA ALA A 67 -5.08 -7.04 -3.38
C ALA A 67 -4.04 -7.59 -2.38
N ILE A 68 -3.37 -6.70 -1.64
CA ILE A 68 -2.42 -7.09 -0.58
C ILE A 68 -3.14 -7.89 0.50
N TYR A 69 -4.28 -7.41 1.01
CA TYR A 69 -5.04 -8.13 2.03
C TYR A 69 -5.40 -9.56 1.57
N GLN A 70 -5.80 -9.70 0.31
CA GLN A 70 -6.19 -10.98 -0.27
C GLN A 70 -5.01 -11.95 -0.42
N ILE A 71 -3.78 -11.45 -0.65
CA ILE A 71 -2.55 -12.26 -0.67
C ILE A 71 -2.35 -12.93 0.68
N PHE A 72 -2.50 -12.21 1.79
CA PHE A 72 -2.30 -12.76 3.13
C PHE A 72 -3.46 -13.67 3.57
N SER A 73 -4.70 -13.28 3.29
CA SER A 73 -5.88 -14.06 3.71
C SER A 73 -6.05 -15.39 2.95
N THR A 74 -5.92 -15.40 1.62
CA THR A 74 -6.14 -16.61 0.81
C THR A 74 -4.86 -17.38 0.48
N ARG A 75 -3.68 -16.78 0.69
CA ARG A 75 -2.37 -17.28 0.23
C ARG A 75 -2.32 -17.68 -1.25
N ARG A 76 -3.20 -17.10 -2.07
CA ARG A 76 -3.29 -17.37 -3.52
C ARG A 76 -2.35 -16.46 -4.29
N ALA A 77 -1.45 -17.06 -5.07
CA ALA A 77 -0.47 -16.35 -5.91
C ALA A 77 -1.10 -15.46 -7.01
N PHE A 78 -2.39 -15.66 -7.32
CA PHE A 78 -3.11 -14.88 -8.33
C PHE A 78 -3.22 -13.39 -7.99
N TYR A 79 -3.21 -13.03 -6.69
CA TYR A 79 -3.36 -11.64 -6.26
C TYR A 79 -2.05 -10.85 -6.32
N VAL A 80 -0.90 -11.51 -6.44
CA VAL A 80 0.42 -10.87 -6.59
C VAL A 80 0.52 -10.02 -7.87
N PRO A 81 0.24 -10.55 -9.08
CA PRO A 81 0.26 -9.72 -10.29
C PRO A 81 -0.83 -8.63 -10.25
N LEU A 82 -1.96 -8.87 -9.59
CA LEU A 82 -3.03 -7.87 -9.47
C LEU A 82 -2.59 -6.68 -8.61
N ALA A 83 -1.93 -6.94 -7.47
CA ALA A 83 -1.34 -5.89 -6.63
C ALA A 83 -0.25 -5.12 -7.39
N ALA A 84 0.61 -5.82 -8.13
CA ALA A 84 1.66 -5.20 -8.94
C ALA A 84 1.09 -4.33 -10.07
N LEU A 85 0.05 -4.78 -10.76
CA LEU A 85 -0.63 -4.01 -11.81
C LEU A 85 -1.33 -2.78 -11.24
N ALA A 86 -2.00 -2.89 -10.10
CA ALA A 86 -2.65 -1.75 -9.45
C ALA A 86 -1.61 -0.71 -8.99
N TYR A 87 -0.50 -1.16 -8.40
CA TYR A 87 0.59 -0.27 -7.99
C TYR A 87 1.31 0.35 -9.18
N GLY A 88 1.55 -0.41 -10.24
CA GLY A 88 2.11 0.09 -11.51
C GLY A 88 1.18 1.10 -12.18
N GLY A 89 -0.14 0.88 -12.13
CA GLY A 89 -1.15 1.85 -12.58
C GLY A 89 -1.08 3.16 -11.80
N MET A 90 -0.88 3.09 -10.49
CA MET A 90 -0.67 4.29 -9.65
C MET A 90 0.60 5.06 -10.05
N ILE A 91 1.72 4.36 -10.31
CA ILE A 91 2.97 4.97 -10.78
C ILE A 91 2.78 5.66 -12.13
N LEU A 92 2.14 4.96 -13.07
CA LEU A 92 1.90 5.45 -14.44
C LEU A 92 0.99 6.68 -14.47
N THR A 93 0.10 6.82 -13.49
CA THR A 93 -0.92 7.86 -13.46
C THR A 93 -0.48 9.07 -12.65
N HIS A 94 0.10 8.86 -11.47
CA HIS A 94 0.66 9.95 -10.69
C HIS A 94 1.79 9.49 -9.74
N VAL A 95 3.02 9.86 -10.08
CA VAL A 95 4.21 9.51 -9.28
C VAL A 95 4.15 10.09 -7.86
N GLN A 96 3.65 11.33 -7.69
CA GLN A 96 3.56 11.98 -6.37
C GLN A 96 2.64 11.20 -5.41
N MET A 97 1.53 10.67 -5.94
CA MET A 97 0.59 9.86 -5.15
C MET A 97 1.23 8.54 -4.78
N THR A 98 2.00 7.96 -5.69
CA THR A 98 2.76 6.75 -5.38
C THR A 98 3.75 6.99 -4.25
N VAL A 99 4.54 8.05 -4.31
CA VAL A 99 5.51 8.37 -3.26
C VAL A 99 4.81 8.60 -1.92
N LEU A 100 3.67 9.30 -1.91
CA LEU A 100 2.89 9.57 -0.70
C LEU A 100 2.30 8.29 -0.06
N PHE A 101 1.75 7.39 -0.88
CA PHE A 101 1.10 6.16 -0.38
C PHE A 101 2.08 5.01 -0.15
N SER A 102 3.29 5.05 -0.71
CA SER A 102 4.34 4.04 -0.53
C SER A 102 4.64 3.71 0.94
N PRO A 103 4.91 4.68 1.84
CA PRO A 103 5.16 4.37 3.25
C PRO A 103 3.93 3.76 3.94
N VAL A 104 2.72 4.18 3.57
CA VAL A 104 1.47 3.62 4.12
C VAL A 104 1.30 2.16 3.70
N ILE A 105 1.53 1.86 2.42
CA ILE A 105 1.48 0.51 1.87
C ILE A 105 2.55 -0.39 2.51
N LEU A 106 3.78 0.11 2.66
CA LEU A 106 4.86 -0.62 3.31
C LEU A 106 4.53 -0.93 4.78
N GLY A 107 4.06 0.07 5.52
CA GLY A 107 3.61 -0.10 6.90
C GLY A 107 2.50 -1.14 7.03
N TYR A 108 1.52 -1.10 6.12
CA TYR A 108 0.44 -2.08 6.07
C TYR A 108 0.94 -3.52 5.82
N ILE A 109 1.88 -3.70 4.88
CA ILE A 109 2.51 -5.01 4.62
C ILE A 109 3.26 -5.50 5.87
N LEU A 110 4.02 -4.62 6.54
CA LEU A 110 4.77 -4.98 7.74
C LEU A 110 3.84 -5.43 8.89
N VAL A 111 2.71 -4.76 9.07
CA VAL A 111 1.70 -5.14 10.08
C VAL A 111 1.14 -6.53 9.78
N LEU A 112 0.67 -6.76 8.54
CA LEU A 112 0.11 -8.06 8.14
C LEU A 112 1.13 -9.19 8.25
N TRP A 113 2.37 -8.92 7.85
CA TRP A 113 3.46 -9.87 7.97
C TRP A 113 3.82 -10.18 9.43
N TRP A 114 3.80 -9.18 10.32
CA TRP A 114 4.02 -9.42 11.74
C TRP A 114 2.90 -10.29 12.33
N SER A 115 1.63 -10.02 12.00
CA SER A 115 0.51 -10.83 12.49
C SER A 115 0.59 -12.30 12.03
N ASP A 116 0.95 -12.56 10.77
CA ASP A 116 1.05 -13.92 10.21
C ASP A 116 2.17 -14.74 10.88
N ARG A 117 3.29 -14.08 11.23
CA ARG A 117 4.39 -14.72 11.98
C ARG A 117 3.99 -15.15 13.38
N ARG A 118 3.16 -14.35 14.07
CA ARG A 118 2.67 -14.69 15.42
C ARG A 118 1.76 -15.91 15.36
N GLN A 119 0.80 -15.92 14.43
CA GLN A 119 -0.10 -17.06 14.21
C GLN A 119 0.67 -18.36 13.94
N THR A 120 1.67 -18.32 13.06
CA THR A 120 2.49 -19.51 12.74
C THR A 120 3.27 -20.02 13.96
N ALA A 121 3.69 -19.12 14.87
CA ALA A 121 4.37 -19.52 16.10
C ALA A 121 3.38 -20.19 17.06
N ASP A 122 2.19 -19.62 17.25
CA ASP A 122 1.14 -20.14 18.11
C ASP A 122 0.64 -21.51 17.63
N ASP A 123 0.39 -21.67 16.32
CA ASP A 123 0.02 -22.95 15.71
C ASP A 123 1.07 -24.04 15.96
N ARG A 124 2.35 -23.66 15.95
CA ARG A 124 3.48 -24.58 16.20
C ARG A 124 3.51 -25.01 17.67
N TRP A 125 3.20 -24.11 18.60
CA TRP A 125 3.09 -24.44 20.02
C TRP A 125 1.91 -25.37 20.28
N GLN A 126 0.74 -25.07 19.71
CA GLN A 126 -0.44 -25.94 19.79
C GLN A 126 -0.15 -27.35 19.23
N THR A 127 0.46 -27.44 18.04
CA THR A 127 0.82 -28.74 17.45
C THR A 127 1.84 -29.51 18.30
N ALA A 128 2.73 -28.83 19.02
CA ALA A 128 3.71 -29.47 19.89
C ALA A 128 3.07 -29.99 21.19
N ASP A 129 2.13 -29.24 21.74
CA ASP A 129 1.36 -29.64 22.93
C ASP A 129 0.38 -30.78 22.61
N ASP A 130 -0.31 -30.75 21.46
CA ASP A 130 -1.11 -31.88 20.97
C ASP A 130 -0.27 -33.15 20.80
N ARG A 131 0.99 -33.00 20.35
CA ARG A 131 1.92 -34.13 20.19
C ARG A 131 2.41 -34.69 21.53
N ARG A 132 2.45 -33.85 22.57
CA ARG A 132 2.75 -34.27 23.95
C ARG A 132 1.55 -34.95 24.58
N GLN A 133 0.35 -34.37 24.43
CA GLN A 133 -0.90 -34.99 24.87
C GLN A 133 -1.11 -36.36 24.22
N THR A 134 -0.96 -36.49 22.90
CA THR A 134 -1.03 -37.80 22.24
C THR A 134 0.07 -38.79 22.65
N ALA A 135 1.25 -38.31 23.07
CA ALA A 135 2.27 -39.17 23.66
C ALA A 135 1.86 -39.62 25.08
N ASP A 136 1.31 -38.73 25.90
CA ASP A 136 0.79 -39.02 27.23
C ASP A 136 -0.43 -39.96 27.17
N ASP A 137 -1.36 -39.74 26.24
CA ASP A 137 -2.49 -40.64 25.93
C ASP A 137 -2.00 -42.01 25.41
N ARG A 138 -0.84 -42.04 24.74
CA ARG A 138 -0.19 -43.30 24.33
C ARG A 138 0.39 -44.07 25.51
N TRP A 139 0.92 -43.36 26.50
CA TRP A 139 1.32 -43.97 27.78
C TRP A 139 0.09 -44.43 28.58
N GLN A 140 -1.01 -43.66 28.55
CA GLN A 140 -2.30 -44.06 29.13
C GLN A 140 -2.89 -45.28 28.43
N THR A 141 -2.87 -45.40 27.09
CA THR A 141 -3.36 -46.59 26.34
C THR A 141 -2.45 -47.82 26.48
N ALA A 142 -1.20 -47.66 26.93
CA ALA A 142 -0.36 -48.77 27.35
C ALA A 142 -0.75 -49.31 28.74
N ASP A 143 -1.18 -48.42 29.65
CA ASP A 143 -1.76 -48.79 30.95
C ASP A 143 -3.23 -49.27 30.85
N ASP A 144 -4.00 -48.73 29.91
CA ASP A 144 -5.41 -49.07 29.63
C ASP A 144 -5.57 -50.36 28.82
N ARG A 145 -4.47 -51.09 28.52
CA ARG A 145 -4.55 -52.48 28.05
C ARG A 145 -5.05 -53.46 29.14
N ARG A 146 -5.67 -52.94 30.20
CA ARG A 146 -6.54 -53.66 31.13
C ARG A 146 -8.03 -53.30 31.02
N GLN A 147 -8.43 -52.30 30.24
CA GLN A 147 -9.85 -51.95 30.08
C GLN A 147 -10.22 -51.60 28.62
N THR A 148 -11.07 -52.47 28.08
CA THR A 148 -12.05 -52.22 27.01
C THR A 148 -11.56 -51.96 25.58
N THR A 149 -11.63 -53.03 24.79
CA THR A 149 -12.31 -53.04 23.50
C THR A 149 -13.50 -52.08 23.46
N GLU A 150 -13.43 -51.02 22.64
CA GLU A 150 -14.48 -50.61 21.70
C GLU A 150 -14.13 -49.28 20.98
N LEU A 151 -14.15 -49.34 19.63
CA LEU A 151 -14.61 -48.30 18.67
C LEU A 151 -13.88 -46.94 18.64
N SER A 152 -13.66 -46.24 17.52
CA SER A 152 -13.80 -46.45 16.08
C SER A 152 -13.35 -45.11 15.45
N ASN A 153 -12.42 -45.14 14.49
CA ASN A 153 -12.16 -44.16 13.42
C ASN A 153 -11.90 -42.66 13.73
N HIS A 154 -10.74 -42.15 13.29
CA HIS A 154 -10.78 -40.98 12.39
C HIS A 154 -9.59 -40.92 11.41
N PHE A 155 -9.97 -40.93 10.13
CA PHE A 155 -9.17 -40.63 8.95
C PHE A 155 -8.92 -39.12 8.87
N ILE A 156 -7.80 -38.69 8.25
CA ILE A 156 -7.76 -37.81 7.05
C ILE A 156 -6.31 -37.35 6.78
N THR A 157 -5.96 -37.39 5.51
CA THR A 157 -4.71 -36.96 4.86
C THR A 157 -4.75 -35.48 4.47
N LEU A 158 -3.59 -34.83 4.27
CA LEU A 158 -3.48 -33.83 3.20
C LEU A 158 -2.06 -33.52 2.76
N SER A 159 -1.89 -33.58 1.43
CA SER A 159 -0.68 -33.34 0.65
C SER A 159 -0.25 -31.87 0.68
N LEU A 160 1.00 -31.60 1.02
CA LEU A 160 1.56 -30.24 0.96
C LEU A 160 3.01 -30.23 0.46
N ARG A 161 3.23 -30.50 -0.83
CA ARG A 161 4.59 -30.38 -1.39
C ARG A 161 4.64 -30.15 -2.91
N ARG A 162 4.09 -29.03 -3.42
CA ARG A 162 4.39 -28.60 -4.81
C ARG A 162 4.16 -27.13 -5.22
N SER A 163 4.07 -26.16 -4.30
CA SER A 163 3.67 -24.77 -4.66
C SER A 163 4.74 -23.67 -4.51
N ILE A 164 5.94 -23.99 -4.00
CA ILE A 164 6.94 -22.95 -3.68
C ILE A 164 7.67 -22.44 -4.94
N GLY A 165 7.96 -23.31 -5.92
CA GLY A 165 8.71 -22.92 -7.13
C GLY A 165 7.94 -22.00 -8.08
N SER A 166 6.63 -22.22 -8.24
CA SER A 166 5.79 -21.38 -9.10
C SER A 166 5.52 -20.00 -8.50
N PHE A 167 5.56 -19.89 -7.17
CA PHE A 167 5.40 -18.62 -6.45
C PHE A 167 6.60 -17.69 -6.60
N LEU A 168 7.82 -18.23 -6.45
CA LEU A 168 9.06 -17.48 -6.64
C LEU A 168 9.22 -16.97 -8.07
N PHE A 169 8.96 -17.83 -9.06
CA PHE A 169 9.04 -17.46 -10.47
C PHE A 169 8.07 -16.32 -10.83
N ARG A 170 6.81 -16.39 -10.34
CA ARG A 170 5.81 -15.34 -10.58
C ARG A 170 6.15 -14.03 -9.89
N SER A 171 6.76 -14.09 -8.71
CA SER A 171 7.18 -12.89 -7.97
C SER A 171 8.36 -12.19 -8.66
N ILE A 172 9.33 -12.95 -9.17
CA ILE A 172 10.45 -12.41 -9.97
C ILE A 172 9.92 -11.77 -11.25
N LEU A 173 8.99 -12.44 -11.94
CA LEU A 173 8.37 -11.89 -13.15
C LEU A 173 7.61 -10.59 -12.87
N ALA A 174 6.87 -10.51 -11.75
CA ALA A 174 6.17 -9.30 -11.34
C ALA A 174 7.14 -8.13 -11.02
N LEU A 175 8.25 -8.42 -10.33
CA LEU A 175 9.29 -7.43 -10.07
C LEU A 175 9.96 -6.95 -11.35
N ALA A 176 10.29 -7.86 -12.27
CA ALA A 176 10.87 -7.52 -13.57
C ALA A 176 9.94 -6.61 -14.39
N TRP A 177 8.63 -6.92 -14.41
CA TRP A 177 7.62 -6.06 -15.04
C TRP A 177 7.51 -4.69 -14.37
N GLY A 178 7.54 -4.62 -13.04
CA GLY A 178 7.51 -3.35 -12.31
C GLY A 178 8.71 -2.46 -12.66
N VAL A 179 9.92 -3.04 -12.69
CA VAL A 179 11.14 -2.31 -13.07
C VAL A 179 11.09 -1.88 -14.54
N ALA A 180 10.62 -2.73 -15.45
CA ALA A 180 10.50 -2.40 -16.87
C ALA A 180 9.54 -1.23 -17.13
N ILE A 181 8.42 -1.17 -16.39
CA ILE A 181 7.47 -0.05 -16.48
C ILE A 181 8.08 1.23 -15.90
N ALA A 182 8.76 1.15 -14.74
CA ALA A 182 9.42 2.30 -14.14
C ALA A 182 10.53 2.89 -15.03
N ALA A 183 11.21 2.04 -15.81
CA ALA A 183 12.26 2.46 -16.73
C ALA A 183 11.76 3.44 -17.80
N VAL A 184 10.48 3.38 -18.20
CA VAL A 184 9.91 4.31 -19.18
C VAL A 184 9.99 5.78 -18.72
N PHE A 185 9.90 6.03 -17.41
CA PHE A 185 10.01 7.39 -16.85
C PHE A 185 11.41 7.75 -16.38
N PHE A 186 12.15 6.79 -15.83
CA PHE A 186 13.50 7.06 -15.32
C PHE A 186 14.55 7.23 -16.42
N LEU A 187 14.43 6.49 -17.52
CA LEU A 187 15.44 6.48 -18.58
C LEU A 187 15.50 7.81 -19.34
N PRO A 188 14.37 8.48 -19.70
CA PRO A 188 14.39 9.83 -20.23
C PRO A 188 14.98 10.85 -19.25
N VAL A 189 14.60 10.79 -17.97
CA VAL A 189 15.11 11.71 -16.95
C VAL A 189 16.62 11.61 -16.82
N VAL A 190 17.19 10.40 -16.75
CA VAL A 190 18.64 10.20 -16.66
C VAL A 190 19.36 10.55 -17.97
N ALA A 191 18.76 10.27 -19.12
CA ALA A 191 19.33 10.59 -20.43
C ALA A 191 19.33 12.11 -20.72
N GLU A 192 18.25 12.79 -20.35
CA GLU A 192 18.05 14.22 -20.59
C GLU A 192 18.61 15.11 -19.48
N GLN A 193 18.96 14.57 -18.31
CA GLN A 193 19.59 15.33 -17.22
C GLN A 193 20.86 16.08 -17.68
N LYS A 194 21.59 15.54 -18.65
CA LYS A 194 22.80 16.17 -19.21
C LYS A 194 22.50 17.39 -20.11
N HIS A 195 21.27 17.52 -20.58
CA HIS A 195 20.81 18.59 -21.49
C HIS A 195 19.97 19.65 -20.75
N LEU A 196 19.47 19.32 -19.55
CA LEU A 196 18.83 20.26 -18.64
C LEU A 196 19.92 21.14 -18.02
N THR A 197 19.92 22.43 -18.39
CA THR A 197 20.81 23.44 -17.81
C THR A 197 20.52 23.51 -16.30
N ASN A 198 21.48 23.10 -15.46
CA ASN A 198 21.29 22.93 -14.01
C ASN A 198 21.10 24.26 -13.22
N ASP A 199 21.15 25.40 -13.90
CA ASP A 199 21.15 26.72 -13.27
C ASP A 199 19.78 27.19 -12.70
N PRO A 200 18.60 26.90 -13.29
CA PRO A 200 17.32 27.41 -12.76
C PRO A 200 16.59 26.47 -11.77
N LEU A 201 16.96 25.18 -11.71
CA LEU A 201 16.20 24.17 -10.94
C LEU A 201 16.64 24.06 -9.47
N ILE A 202 17.83 24.58 -9.14
CA ILE A 202 18.38 24.64 -7.77
C ILE A 202 18.79 26.08 -7.39
N GLY A 203 18.92 26.97 -8.39
CA GLY A 203 19.19 28.40 -8.21
C GLY A 203 17.94 29.27 -8.33
N GLY A 204 17.83 30.30 -7.48
CA GLY A 204 16.70 31.24 -7.51
C GLY A 204 15.50 30.77 -6.70
N PHE A 205 14.33 30.63 -7.34
CA PHE A 205 13.03 30.39 -6.69
C PHE A 205 12.94 29.05 -5.94
N PHE A 206 13.70 28.03 -6.32
CA PHE A 206 13.70 26.71 -5.64
C PHE A 206 14.74 26.59 -4.52
N ASN A 207 15.48 27.68 -4.22
CA ASN A 207 16.44 27.67 -3.12
C ASN A 207 15.71 27.84 -1.78
N PHE A 208 15.59 26.74 -1.04
CA PHE A 208 14.93 26.70 0.27
C PHE A 208 15.50 27.71 1.27
N ARG A 209 16.79 28.06 1.16
CA ARG A 209 17.43 29.04 2.06
C ARG A 209 16.87 30.45 1.92
N LEU A 210 16.33 30.78 0.75
CA LEU A 210 15.70 32.08 0.49
C LEU A 210 14.27 32.16 1.02
N HIS A 211 13.68 31.04 1.47
CA HIS A 211 12.29 30.97 1.93
C HIS A 211 12.14 31.02 3.45
N PHE A 212 13.25 31.04 4.20
CA PHE A 212 13.22 31.20 5.64
C PHE A 212 13.18 32.69 6.02
N LEU A 213 12.20 33.06 6.86
CA LEU A 213 12.10 34.42 7.38
C LEU A 213 13.25 34.71 8.34
N ASN A 214 13.83 35.90 8.20
CA ASN A 214 14.79 36.40 9.17
C ASN A 214 14.06 36.93 10.42
N PRO A 215 14.61 36.78 11.63
CA PRO A 215 13.99 37.27 12.86
C PRO A 215 13.64 38.78 12.83
N SER A 216 14.42 39.57 12.10
CA SER A 216 14.19 41.01 11.90
C SER A 216 12.97 41.32 11.03
N GLN A 217 12.57 40.40 10.15
CA GLN A 217 11.42 40.58 9.25
C GLN A 217 10.09 40.26 9.93
N LEU A 218 10.09 39.35 10.92
CA LEU A 218 8.91 39.02 11.74
C LEU A 218 8.37 40.24 12.51
N LEU A 219 9.24 41.20 12.83
CA LEU A 219 8.89 42.40 13.59
C LEU A 219 8.68 43.63 12.70
N SER A 220 8.81 43.48 11.38
CA SER A 220 8.65 44.60 10.45
C SER A 220 7.16 44.91 10.21
N PRO A 221 6.75 46.18 10.14
CA PRO A 221 5.36 46.56 9.84
C PRO A 221 5.05 46.51 8.33
N PHE A 222 6.06 46.32 7.48
CA PHE A 222 5.92 46.26 6.03
C PHE A 222 5.94 44.80 5.59
N TRP A 223 4.80 44.26 5.19
CA TRP A 223 4.67 42.87 4.70
C TRP A 223 4.39 42.88 3.20
N GLY A 224 5.02 41.97 2.46
CA GLY A 224 4.91 41.86 0.99
C GLY A 224 4.90 40.41 0.52
N TYR A 225 4.80 40.22 -0.81
CA TYR A 225 4.79 38.90 -1.47
C TYR A 225 6.15 38.60 -2.12
N GLY A 226 6.78 37.49 -1.73
CA GLY A 226 8.07 37.05 -2.29
C GLY A 226 8.84 36.09 -1.37
N TYR A 227 10.08 35.77 -1.74
CA TYR A 227 11.04 35.05 -0.90
C TYR A 227 11.89 36.06 -0.10
N ALA A 228 12.43 35.65 1.06
CA ALA A 228 13.11 36.55 2.03
C ALA A 228 14.40 37.16 1.49
N GLY A 229 14.93 36.57 0.42
CA GLY A 229 16.17 36.98 -0.22
C GLY A 229 17.37 36.73 0.69
N ILE A 230 18.56 37.02 0.18
CA ILE A 230 19.79 36.97 0.98
C ILE A 230 19.84 38.29 1.76
N ASN A 231 19.87 38.22 3.10
CA ASN A 231 19.92 39.35 4.04
C ASN A 231 18.63 40.16 4.27
N GLY A 232 17.45 39.63 3.90
CA GLY A 232 16.17 40.23 4.31
C GLY A 232 15.76 41.50 3.55
N ASN A 233 16.33 41.74 2.37
CA ASN A 233 16.01 42.90 1.51
C ASN A 233 14.61 42.84 0.88
N VAL A 234 13.86 41.74 1.06
CA VAL A 234 12.53 41.52 0.48
C VAL A 234 11.58 41.05 1.59
N PHE A 235 10.48 41.78 1.80
CA PHE A 235 9.47 41.46 2.81
C PHE A 235 8.64 40.23 2.42
N VAL A 236 8.41 39.31 3.37
CA VAL A 236 7.76 38.00 3.14
C VAL A 236 6.63 37.79 4.14
N CYS A 237 5.44 37.41 3.67
CA CYS A 237 4.35 36.91 4.50
C CYS A 237 4.16 35.40 4.32
N ILE A 238 3.95 34.69 5.44
CA ILE A 238 3.72 33.23 5.49
C ILE A 238 2.31 32.96 4.93
N SER A 239 2.20 32.05 3.96
CA SER A 239 0.92 31.40 3.63
C SER A 239 0.83 30.03 4.27
#